data_AF-A0A953F5J7-F1
#
_entry.id   AF-A0A953F5J7-F1
#
_cell.length_a   1.000
_cell.length_b   1.000
_cell.length_c   1.000
_cell.angle_alpha   90.00
_cell.angle_beta   90.00
_cell.angle_gamma   90.00
#
_symmetry.space_group_name_H-M   'P 1'
#
loop_
_entity.id
_entity.type
_entity.pdbx_description
1 polymer ?
#
loop_
_entity_poly.entity_id
_entity_poly.type
_entity_poly.pdbx_seq_one_letter_code
_entity_poly.pdbx_strand_id
1 'polypeptide(L)'
;MDSRQHLFYGLGLIAYAVADIDGKVQRSESETLHRIMKEGIAKIDADYDLADIIFQVMQHDKIDFETAYKWGMDAFKTGEQYLTPGMKWNFLDILQEVADAFPTASNQEGELIARFARDLRSLGN
;
A
#
# COMPACT_ATOMS: atom_id res chain seq x y z
N MET A 1 13.94 -3.41 10.04
CA MET A 1 13.60 -3.14 8.63
C MET A 1 14.69 -2.30 8.03
N ASP A 2 15.12 -2.59 6.81
CA ASP A 2 15.97 -1.69 6.02
C ASP A 2 15.12 -0.56 5.38
N SER A 3 15.74 0.56 4.98
CA SER A 3 15.06 1.70 4.36
C SER A 3 14.22 1.36 3.11
N ARG A 4 14.60 0.35 2.31
CA ARG A 4 13.78 -0.17 1.20
C ARG A 4 12.56 -0.92 1.72
N GLN A 5 12.72 -1.72 2.77
CA GLN A 5 11.61 -2.44 3.39
C GLN A 5 10.54 -1.49 3.97
N HIS A 6 10.95 -0.29 4.40
CA HIS A 6 10.01 0.77 4.79
C HIS A 6 9.10 1.22 3.63
N LEU A 7 9.58 1.25 2.38
CA LEU A 7 8.74 1.62 1.23
C LEU A 7 7.62 0.60 1.00
N PHE A 8 7.96 -0.68 1.02
CA PHE A 8 6.97 -1.74 0.84
C PHE A 8 6.01 -1.87 2.01
N TYR A 9 6.52 -1.70 3.24
CA TYR A 9 5.67 -1.61 4.42
C TYR A 9 4.70 -0.44 4.30
N GLY A 10 5.18 0.71 3.84
CA GLY A 10 4.35 1.86 3.54
C GLY A 10 3.28 1.53 2.50
N LEU A 11 3.65 0.86 1.41
CA LEU A 11 2.73 0.44 0.36
C LEU A 11 1.60 -0.44 0.91
N GLY A 12 1.91 -1.45 1.74
CA GLY A 12 0.86 -2.30 2.30
C GLY A 12 -0.08 -1.57 3.25
N LEU A 13 0.42 -0.60 4.02
CA LEU A 13 -0.43 0.27 4.85
C LEU A 13 -1.36 1.15 4.00
N ILE A 14 -0.86 1.73 2.90
CA ILE A 14 -1.72 2.49 1.98
C ILE A 14 -2.73 1.58 1.29
N ALA A 15 -2.32 0.39 0.86
CA ALA A 15 -3.20 -0.58 0.21
C ALA A 15 -4.32 -1.07 1.16
N TYR A 16 -4.00 -1.25 2.44
CA TYR A 16 -4.99 -1.49 3.48
C TYR A 16 -5.95 -0.31 3.63
N ALA A 17 -5.44 0.92 3.67
CA ALA A 17 -6.27 2.11 3.78
C ALA A 17 -7.21 2.26 2.58
N VAL A 18 -6.78 1.89 1.37
CA VAL A 18 -7.66 1.82 0.18
C VAL A 18 -8.75 0.78 0.41
N ALA A 19 -8.39 -0.44 0.85
CA ALA A 19 -9.36 -1.51 1.04
C ALA A 19 -10.33 -1.30 2.21
N ASP A 20 -9.94 -0.57 3.27
CA ASP A 20 -10.73 -0.35 4.49
C ASP A 20 -11.58 0.94 4.44
N ILE A 21 -11.47 1.75 3.37
CA ILE A 21 -12.09 3.09 3.31
C ILE A 21 -13.63 3.04 3.35
N ASP A 22 -14.22 2.02 2.74
CA ASP A 22 -15.66 1.79 2.70
C ASP A 22 -16.18 1.02 3.94
N GLY A 23 -15.28 0.62 4.84
CA GLY A 23 -15.57 -0.14 6.05
C GLY A 23 -14.68 -1.37 6.21
N LYS A 24 -14.96 -2.17 7.25
CA LYS A 24 -14.10 -3.29 7.64
C LYS A 24 -13.84 -4.27 6.51
N VAL A 25 -12.57 -4.39 6.13
CA VAL A 25 -12.07 -5.45 5.24
C VAL A 25 -12.53 -6.83 5.73
N GLN A 26 -13.29 -7.53 4.90
CA GLN A 26 -13.69 -8.91 5.15
C GLN A 26 -12.51 -9.86 4.92
N ARG A 27 -12.59 -11.06 5.50
CA ARG A 27 -11.51 -12.05 5.38
C ARG A 27 -11.17 -12.40 3.93
N SER A 28 -12.18 -12.51 3.05
CA SER A 28 -11.99 -12.75 1.61
C SER A 28 -11.31 -11.58 0.88
N GLU A 29 -11.59 -10.36 1.32
CA GLU A 29 -10.99 -9.15 0.77
C GLU A 29 -9.52 -9.03 1.21
N SER A 30 -9.24 -9.43 2.45
CA SER A 30 -7.90 -9.55 3.00
C SER A 30 -7.03 -10.53 2.18
N GLU A 31 -7.54 -11.72 1.87
CA GLU A 31 -6.80 -12.70 1.04
C GLU A 31 -6.55 -12.19 -0.38
N THR A 32 -7.51 -11.45 -0.95
CA THR A 32 -7.39 -10.83 -2.28
C THR A 32 -6.34 -9.71 -2.27
N LEU A 33 -6.38 -8.83 -1.27
CA LEU A 33 -5.39 -7.78 -1.04
C LEU A 33 -3.99 -8.39 -0.89
N HIS A 34 -3.85 -9.45 -0.09
CA HIS A 34 -2.57 -10.13 0.10
C HIS A 34 -2.01 -10.64 -1.23
N ARG A 35 -2.85 -11.29 -2.04
CA ARG A 35 -2.45 -11.83 -3.34
C ARG A 35 -1.99 -10.73 -4.30
N ILE A 36 -2.75 -9.63 -4.41
CA ILE A 36 -2.39 -8.49 -5.28
C ILE A 36 -1.08 -7.86 -4.82
N MET A 37 -0.93 -7.62 -3.52
CA MET A 37 0.29 -7.08 -2.94
C MET A 37 1.50 -7.97 -3.20
N LYS A 38 1.35 -9.29 -3.02
CA LYS A 38 2.38 -10.29 -3.33
C LYS A 38 2.79 -10.25 -4.80
N GLU A 39 1.82 -10.30 -5.71
CA GLU A 39 2.06 -10.29 -7.16
C GLU A 39 2.69 -8.96 -7.61
N GLY A 40 2.21 -7.85 -7.07
CA GLY A 40 2.71 -6.51 -7.33
C GLY A 40 4.13 -6.30 -6.83
N ILE A 41 4.41 -6.65 -5.57
CA ILE A 41 5.75 -6.54 -4.99
C ILE A 41 6.73 -7.42 -5.75
N ALA A 42 6.35 -8.64 -6.13
CA ALA A 42 7.21 -9.54 -6.91
C ALA A 42 7.66 -8.95 -8.27
N LYS A 43 6.91 -8.01 -8.85
CA LYS A 43 7.31 -7.27 -10.06
C LYS A 43 8.42 -6.24 -9.78
N ILE A 44 8.56 -5.78 -8.54
CA ILE A 44 9.49 -4.73 -8.09
C ILE A 44 10.71 -5.32 -7.39
N ASP A 45 10.47 -6.27 -6.49
CA ASP A 45 11.47 -6.95 -5.67
C ASP A 45 11.07 -8.41 -5.48
N ALA A 46 12.00 -9.32 -5.76
CA ALA A 46 11.75 -10.76 -5.75
C ALA A 46 11.67 -11.34 -4.32
N ASP A 47 11.95 -10.53 -3.29
CA ASP A 47 11.92 -10.95 -1.90
C ASP A 47 10.48 -11.10 -1.39
N TYR A 48 9.92 -12.29 -1.64
CA TYR A 48 8.53 -12.67 -1.36
C TYR A 48 8.16 -12.54 0.13
N ASP A 49 9.13 -12.72 1.04
CA ASP A 49 8.92 -12.68 2.49
C ASP A 49 8.38 -11.33 2.99
N LEU A 50 8.60 -10.25 2.25
CA LEU A 50 8.23 -8.92 2.70
C LEU A 50 6.71 -8.69 2.67
N ALA A 51 6.02 -9.20 1.66
CA ALA A 51 4.57 -9.09 1.55
C ALA A 51 3.85 -9.81 2.70
N ASP A 52 4.31 -11.02 3.04
CA ASP A 52 3.77 -11.83 4.12
C ASP A 52 3.97 -11.14 5.49
N ILE A 53 5.13 -10.52 5.73
CA ILE A 53 5.42 -9.75 6.96
C ILE A 53 4.45 -8.56 7.11
N ILE A 54 4.28 -7.79 6.04
CA ILE A 54 3.41 -6.61 6.05
C ILE A 54 1.97 -7.02 6.37
N PHE A 55 1.52 -8.12 5.77
CA PHE A 55 0.18 -8.63 5.97
C PHE A 55 -0.05 -9.18 7.39
N GLN A 56 0.96 -9.84 7.99
CA GLN A 56 0.89 -10.26 9.39
C GLN A 56 0.75 -9.07 10.34
N VAL A 57 1.51 -7.99 10.13
CA VAL A 57 1.42 -6.78 10.96
C VAL A 57 0.04 -6.14 10.86
N MET A 58 -0.52 -6.06 9.65
CA MET A 58 -1.85 -5.49 9.41
C MET A 58 -2.99 -6.30 10.05
N GLN A 59 -2.88 -7.63 10.17
CA GLN A 59 -3.90 -8.44 10.85
C GLN A 59 -3.94 -8.22 12.37
N HIS A 60 -2.85 -7.76 12.96
CA HIS A 60 -2.73 -7.59 14.41
C HIS A 60 -3.25 -6.24 14.91
N ASP A 61 -3.14 -5.19 14.11
CA ASP A 61 -3.59 -3.86 14.48
C ASP A 61 -4.96 -3.55 13.88
N LYS A 62 -5.96 -3.32 14.74
CA LYS A 62 -7.23 -2.69 14.34
C LYS A 62 -7.00 -1.20 14.13
N ILE A 63 -6.25 -0.85 13.10
CA ILE A 63 -5.98 0.53 12.70
C ILE A 63 -7.04 0.99 11.70
N ASP A 64 -7.51 2.23 11.87
CA ASP A 64 -8.38 2.89 10.91
C ASP A 64 -7.59 3.34 9.66
N PHE A 65 -8.31 3.57 8.56
CA PHE A 65 -7.68 3.92 7.28
C PHE A 65 -6.84 5.21 7.32
N GLU A 66 -7.21 6.24 8.08
CA GLU A 66 -6.40 7.48 8.18
C GLU A 66 -5.10 7.23 8.94
N THR A 67 -5.16 6.45 10.02
CA THR A 67 -3.97 6.03 10.76
C THR A 67 -3.05 5.19 9.87
N ALA A 68 -3.60 4.22 9.14
CA ALA A 68 -2.86 3.42 8.19
C ALA A 68 -2.22 4.28 7.08
N TYR A 69 -2.96 5.24 6.52
CA TYR A 69 -2.44 6.17 5.52
C TYR A 69 -1.26 6.99 6.06
N LYS A 70 -1.42 7.57 7.25
CA LYS A 70 -0.36 8.37 7.89
C LYS A 70 0.89 7.54 8.13
N TRP A 71 0.76 6.36 8.71
CA TRP A 71 1.88 5.46 8.96
C TRP A 71 2.55 5.02 7.66
N GLY A 72 1.76 4.77 6.61
CA GLY A 72 2.27 4.46 5.29
C GLY A 72 3.17 5.57 4.75
N MET A 73 2.68 6.81 4.80
CA MET A 73 3.44 7.98 4.34
C MET A 73 4.72 8.23 5.16
N ASP A 74 4.69 8.00 6.46
CA ASP A 74 5.90 8.14 7.30
C ASP A 74 6.94 7.05 6.97
N ALA A 75 6.50 5.83 6.63
CA ALA A 75 7.37 4.79 6.12
C ALA A 75 7.97 5.16 4.74
N PHE A 76 7.17 5.74 3.84
CA PHE A 76 7.65 6.26 2.56
C PHE A 76 8.73 7.34 2.72
N LYS A 77 8.53 8.30 3.64
CA LYS A 77 9.55 9.31 3.99
C LYS A 77 10.84 8.67 4.52
N THR A 78 10.72 7.65 5.36
CA THR A 78 11.87 6.94 5.94
C THR A 78 12.71 6.23 4.85
N GLY A 79 12.05 5.77 3.78
CA GLY A 79 12.69 5.11 2.65
C GLY A 79 12.95 6.00 1.42
N GLU A 80 12.69 7.31 1.48
CA GLU A 80 12.55 8.16 0.29
C GLU A 80 13.79 8.19 -0.62
N GLN A 81 14.98 8.01 -0.04
CA GLN A 81 16.25 7.95 -0.75
C GLN A 81 16.35 6.77 -1.74
N TYR A 82 15.51 5.74 -1.59
CA TYR A 82 15.41 4.59 -2.49
C TYR A 82 14.24 4.69 -3.46
N LEU A 83 13.44 5.76 -3.37
CA LEU A 83 12.22 5.92 -4.15
C LEU A 83 12.55 6.42 -5.56
N THR A 84 12.64 5.50 -6.52
CA THR A 84 12.85 5.85 -7.93
C THR A 84 11.54 6.20 -8.64
N PRO A 85 11.58 6.98 -9.75
CA PRO A 85 10.37 7.24 -10.55
C PRO A 85 9.66 5.95 -11.00
N GLY A 86 10.41 4.91 -11.37
CA GLY A 86 9.83 3.62 -11.77
C GLY A 86 9.09 2.93 -10.62
N MET A 87 9.64 2.96 -9.40
CA MET A 87 8.96 2.42 -8.23
C MET A 87 7.67 3.18 -7.91
N LYS A 88 7.66 4.51 -8.05
CA LYS A 88 6.45 5.32 -7.85
C LYS A 88 5.32 4.90 -8.77
N TRP A 89 5.64 4.65 -10.05
CA TRP A 89 4.66 4.13 -11.02
C TRP A 89 4.13 2.76 -10.61
N ASN A 90 5.02 1.83 -10.26
CA ASN A 90 4.61 0.48 -9.84
C ASN A 90 3.74 0.51 -8.57
N PHE A 91 4.03 1.39 -7.62
CA PHE A 91 3.22 1.55 -6.41
C PHE A 91 1.81 2.06 -6.72
N LEU A 92 1.68 3.03 -7.63
CA LEU A 92 0.37 3.51 -8.08
C LEU A 92 -0.41 2.43 -8.83
N ASP A 93 0.26 1.64 -9.67
CA ASP A 93 -0.32 0.53 -10.41
C ASP A 93 -0.89 -0.53 -9.45
N ILE A 94 -0.12 -0.91 -8.42
CA ILE A 94 -0.57 -1.87 -7.40
C ILE A 94 -1.80 -1.33 -6.65
N LEU A 95 -1.81 -0.06 -6.25
CA LEU A 95 -2.96 0.52 -5.55
C LEU A 95 -4.20 0.59 -6.44
N GLN A 96 -4.03 0.82 -7.74
CA GLN A 96 -5.13 0.75 -8.69
C GLN A 96 -5.66 -0.69 -8.84
N GLU A 97 -4.77 -1.68 -8.95
CA GLU A 97 -5.16 -3.11 -8.97
C GLU A 97 -5.93 -3.49 -7.70
N VAL A 98 -5.56 -2.92 -6.54
CA VAL A 98 -6.26 -3.12 -5.26
C VAL A 98 -7.67 -2.53 -5.32
N ALA A 99 -7.83 -1.27 -5.72
CA ALA A 99 -9.16 -0.64 -5.85
C ALA A 99 -10.06 -1.39 -6.84
N ASP A 100 -9.52 -1.76 -8.01
CA ASP A 100 -10.26 -2.46 -9.06
C ASP A 100 -10.69 -3.89 -8.64
N ALA A 101 -9.99 -4.50 -7.68
CA ALA A 101 -10.33 -5.83 -7.18
C ALA A 101 -11.55 -5.84 -6.26
N PHE A 102 -11.99 -4.68 -5.77
CA PHE A 102 -13.16 -4.57 -4.91
C PHE A 102 -14.34 -3.98 -5.71
N PRO A 103 -15.47 -4.71 -5.82
CA PRO A 103 -16.58 -4.34 -6.71
C PRO A 103 -17.30 -3.04 -6.31
N THR A 104 -17.01 -2.51 -5.12
CA THR A 104 -17.54 -1.25 -4.60
C THR A 104 -16.62 -0.06 -4.82
N ALA A 105 -15.60 -0.15 -5.70
CA ALA A 105 -14.62 0.92 -5.92
C ALA A 105 -15.24 2.32 -5.87
N SER A 106 -15.12 2.97 -4.72
CA SER A 106 -15.86 4.17 -4.41
C SER A 106 -15.06 5.39 -4.88
N ASN A 107 -15.74 6.53 -5.08
CA ASN A 107 -15.03 7.78 -5.37
C ASN A 107 -13.96 8.09 -4.30
N GLN A 108 -14.12 7.57 -3.08
CA GLN A 108 -13.20 7.79 -1.96
C GLN A 108 -11.87 7.03 -2.16
N GLU A 109 -11.90 5.80 -2.68
CA GLU A 109 -10.69 5.05 -3.03
C GLU A 109 -9.85 5.80 -4.08
N GLY A 110 -10.51 6.28 -5.13
CA GLY A 110 -9.87 7.10 -6.16
C GLY A 110 -9.30 8.41 -5.61
N GLU A 111 -10.00 9.06 -4.69
CA GLU A 111 -9.50 10.26 -3.99
C GLU A 111 -8.26 9.95 -3.12
N LEU A 112 -8.23 8.80 -2.43
CA LEU A 112 -7.09 8.37 -1.62
C LEU A 112 -5.88 8.06 -2.50
N ILE A 113 -6.07 7.37 -3.63
CA ILE A 113 -5.00 7.10 -4.61
C ILE A 113 -4.49 8.42 -5.21
N ALA A 114 -5.39 9.35 -5.56
CA ALA A 114 -4.99 10.66 -6.07
C ALA A 114 -4.27 11.53 -5.01
N ARG A 115 -4.64 11.39 -3.73
CA ARG A 115 -3.92 12.00 -2.60
C ARG A 115 -2.52 11.40 -2.48
N PHE A 116 -2.41 10.07 -2.48
CA PHE A 116 -1.15 9.36 -2.44
C PHE A 116 -0.24 9.73 -3.62
N ALA A 117 -0.77 9.80 -4.84
CA ALA A 117 0.00 10.21 -6.02
C ALA A 117 0.57 11.64 -5.89
N ARG A 118 -0.17 12.56 -5.27
CA ARG A 118 0.32 13.93 -5.00
C ARG A 118 1.42 13.93 -3.94
N ASP A 119 1.23 13.19 -2.86
CA ASP A 119 2.21 13.08 -1.78
C ASP A 119 3.49 12.36 -2.25
N LEU A 120 3.37 11.32 -3.07
CA LEU A 120 4.50 10.57 -3.61
C LEU A 120 5.34 11.39 -4.61
N ARG A 121 4.74 12.39 -5.27
CA ARG A 121 5.45 13.35 -6.11
C ARG A 121 6.32 14.31 -5.31
N SER A 122 5.95 14.61 -4.06
CA SER A 122 6.73 15.50 -3.20
C SER A 122 7.86 14.79 -2.43
N LEU A 123 7.94 13.46 -2.54
CA LEU A 123 8.98 12.63 -1.91
C LEU A 123 10.03 12.16 -2.92
N GLY A 124 11.30 12.09 -2.52
CA GLY A 124 12.40 11.72 -3.41
C GLY A 124 12.79 12.84 -4.38
N ASN A 125 14.09 13.10 -4.50
CA ASN A 125 14.68 14.18 -5.31
C ASN A 125 14.33 14.10 -6.80
#